data_AF-A0A6S7HW16-F1
#
_entry.id   AF-A0A6S7HW16-F1
#
_cell.length_a   1.000
_cell.length_b   1.000
_cell.length_c   1.000
_cell.angle_alpha   90.00
_cell.angle_beta   90.00
_cell.angle_gamma   90.00
#
_symmetry.space_group_name_H-M   'P 1'
#
loop_
_entity.id
_entity.type
_entity.pdbx_description
1 polymer ?
#
loop_
_entity_poly.entity_id
_entity_poly.type
_entity_poly.pdbx_seq_one_letter_code
_entity_poly.pdbx_strand_id
1 'polypeptide(L)'
;MADTVKSLRKANDALKEQLNEFAKEMLTMKAKIDKHGLPLQPSLADLKKQAKGLQYLSDEYDNIKSFKGSTEKELKCLNTKLTKLSIKTDKLAAQIDSIEQYSYNYNLKIMGVPQISQHETAEDTASLCMKLFTRIVATNISLQDIDIAHPNAIICKFTSRLAREKVLLRKKATRSITSPDLGLDLSTQIKYIGIFEHLTPRIQQLLYQAKCFQAENNYKFCWSKSSCILLRISDTSRIIKLQNMPDLEKLCLDSQDDDINPDHIFGKQQIRTRYYSPNNFKQLKSTPGGDDTEAGNYRPISLLPNFNKIFEKVIYKRIMSFVQTISAADLKEQAKGLQYLSDEYDNIKSFKGSTEKELKCLNTKLTKLIIKTDKLAAQIDSTEQYSYNYNLKIVGVPQISQHETAEDTASLCMKLFTRIVATNISLQDIDIAHPNAKLMYDVTNKLIPGNISDLFIFKLLMCTPILPDPQQLGLL
;
A
#
# COMPACT_ATOMS: atom_id res chain seq x y z
N MET A 1 -103.28 -3.35 5.93
CA MET A 1 -102.19 -4.24 6.42
C MET A 1 -102.06 -5.49 5.54
N ALA A 2 -103.12 -6.28 5.35
CA ALA A 2 -103.09 -7.48 4.49
C ALA A 2 -102.60 -7.22 3.05
N ASP A 3 -103.09 -6.17 2.39
CA ASP A 3 -102.72 -5.83 1.01
C ASP A 3 -101.26 -5.40 0.88
N THR A 4 -100.73 -4.73 1.90
CA THR A 4 -99.31 -4.38 2.01
C THR A 4 -98.44 -5.63 2.01
N VAL A 5 -98.81 -6.66 2.79
CA VAL A 5 -98.12 -7.96 2.83
C VAL A 5 -98.26 -8.70 1.48
N LYS A 6 -99.44 -8.63 0.83
CA LYS A 6 -99.67 -9.24 -0.50
C LYS A 6 -98.81 -8.58 -1.59
N SER A 7 -98.67 -7.26 -1.56
CA SER A 7 -97.78 -6.50 -2.44
C SER A 7 -96.31 -6.85 -2.21
N LEU A 8 -95.87 -6.89 -0.94
CA LEU A 8 -94.50 -7.24 -0.58
C LEU A 8 -94.12 -8.68 -0.95
N ARG A 9 -95.06 -9.64 -0.90
CA ARG A 9 -94.84 -11.00 -1.43
C ARG A 9 -94.62 -10.96 -2.94
N LYS A 10 -95.51 -10.33 -3.70
CA LYS A 10 -95.38 -10.24 -5.17
C LYS A 10 -94.07 -9.56 -5.61
N ALA A 11 -93.61 -8.54 -4.89
CA ALA A 11 -92.32 -7.90 -5.14
C ALA A 11 -91.13 -8.83 -4.83
N ASN A 12 -91.17 -9.58 -3.71
CA ASN A 12 -90.13 -10.56 -3.39
C ASN A 12 -90.06 -11.71 -4.40
N ASP A 13 -91.20 -12.18 -4.92
CA ASP A 13 -91.22 -13.26 -5.89
C ASP A 13 -90.68 -12.81 -7.25
N ALA A 14 -90.99 -11.58 -7.70
CA ALA A 14 -90.35 -10.97 -8.87
C ALA A 14 -88.84 -10.76 -8.69
N LEU A 15 -88.38 -10.37 -7.49
CA LEU A 15 -86.95 -10.26 -7.18
C LEU A 15 -86.24 -11.62 -7.22
N LYS A 16 -86.86 -12.71 -6.75
CA LYS A 16 -86.30 -14.08 -6.90
C LYS A 16 -86.20 -14.49 -8.36
N GLU A 17 -87.20 -14.14 -9.19
CA GLU A 17 -87.22 -14.45 -10.61
C GLU A 17 -86.07 -13.74 -11.34
N GLN A 18 -85.88 -12.44 -11.10
CA GLN A 18 -84.73 -11.68 -11.58
C GLN A 18 -83.38 -12.23 -11.07
N LEU A 19 -83.29 -12.64 -9.80
CA LEU A 19 -82.07 -13.23 -9.25
C LEU A 19 -81.72 -14.58 -9.93
N ASN A 20 -82.73 -15.40 -10.22
CA ASN A 20 -82.57 -16.68 -10.93
C ASN A 20 -82.22 -16.48 -12.41
N GLU A 21 -82.76 -15.45 -13.05
CA GLU A 21 -82.41 -15.09 -14.43
C GLU A 21 -80.96 -14.56 -14.51
N PHE A 22 -80.59 -13.62 -13.64
CA PHE A 22 -79.21 -13.16 -13.50
C PHE A 22 -78.24 -14.30 -13.19
N ALA A 23 -78.62 -15.28 -12.36
CA ALA A 23 -77.81 -16.48 -12.11
C ALA A 23 -77.60 -17.34 -13.37
N LYS A 24 -78.61 -17.49 -14.24
CA LYS A 24 -78.48 -18.17 -15.54
C LYS A 24 -77.60 -17.38 -16.52
N GLU A 25 -77.69 -16.05 -16.51
CA GLU A 25 -76.77 -15.20 -17.27
C GLU A 25 -75.33 -15.32 -16.77
N MET A 26 -75.11 -15.31 -15.45
CA MET A 26 -73.80 -15.56 -14.83
C MET A 26 -73.21 -16.91 -15.24
N LEU A 27 -74.01 -17.98 -15.20
CA LEU A 27 -73.59 -19.32 -15.61
C LEU A 27 -73.28 -19.41 -17.11
N THR A 28 -74.08 -18.79 -17.98
CA THR A 28 -73.81 -18.78 -19.42
C THR A 28 -72.68 -17.81 -19.80
N MET A 29 -72.43 -16.77 -19.02
CA MET A 29 -71.25 -15.90 -19.18
C MET A 29 -69.99 -16.63 -18.76
N LYS A 30 -70.01 -17.34 -17.62
CA LYS A 30 -68.91 -18.22 -17.19
C LYS A 30 -68.60 -19.30 -18.22
N ALA A 31 -69.62 -20.02 -18.71
CA ALA A 31 -69.44 -21.02 -19.75
C ALA A 31 -68.91 -20.44 -21.09
N LYS A 32 -69.18 -19.17 -21.40
CA LYS A 32 -68.57 -18.47 -22.55
C LYS A 32 -67.10 -18.12 -22.29
N ILE A 33 -66.74 -17.72 -21.07
CA ILE A 33 -65.34 -17.49 -20.66
C ILE A 33 -64.55 -18.79 -20.72
N ASP A 34 -65.06 -19.88 -20.14
CA ASP A 34 -64.43 -21.20 -20.16
C ASP A 34 -64.27 -21.75 -21.60
N LYS A 35 -65.20 -21.43 -22.50
CA LYS A 35 -65.18 -21.85 -23.92
C LYS A 35 -64.30 -20.96 -24.83
N HIS A 36 -64.08 -19.70 -24.46
CA HIS A 36 -63.15 -18.79 -25.13
C HIS A 36 -61.85 -18.67 -24.34
N GLY A 37 -61.14 -19.80 -24.21
CA GLY A 37 -60.02 -19.97 -23.31
C GLY A 37 -58.86 -18.98 -23.51
N LEU A 38 -58.81 -17.96 -22.65
CA LEU A 38 -57.58 -17.30 -22.22
C LEU A 38 -57.16 -17.94 -20.88
N PRO A 39 -56.09 -18.75 -20.83
CA PRO A 39 -55.70 -19.46 -19.62
C PRO A 39 -55.02 -18.51 -18.60
N LEU A 40 -55.82 -17.80 -17.81
CA LEU A 40 -55.37 -16.90 -16.73
C LEU A 40 -55.14 -17.61 -15.37
N GLN A 41 -55.06 -18.94 -15.36
CA GLN A 41 -54.66 -19.74 -14.20
C GLN A 41 -53.43 -20.57 -14.60
N PRO A 42 -52.20 -20.20 -14.19
CA PRO A 42 -51.02 -21.03 -14.41
C PRO A 42 -51.18 -22.35 -13.65
N SER A 43 -50.82 -23.49 -14.26
CA SER A 43 -51.10 -24.78 -13.64
C SER A 43 -50.31 -24.97 -12.34
N LEU A 44 -50.81 -25.81 -11.43
CA LEU A 44 -50.12 -26.15 -10.20
C LEU A 44 -48.76 -26.86 -10.43
N ALA A 45 -48.53 -27.37 -11.65
CA ALA A 45 -47.22 -27.89 -12.07
C ALA A 45 -46.28 -26.75 -12.50
N ASP A 46 -46.78 -25.71 -13.17
CA ASP A 46 -45.97 -24.58 -13.65
C ASP A 46 -45.60 -23.63 -12.52
N LEU A 47 -46.50 -23.38 -11.56
CA LEU A 47 -46.17 -22.71 -10.30
C LEU A 47 -45.06 -23.46 -9.53
N LYS A 48 -45.10 -24.79 -9.50
CA LYS A 48 -44.03 -25.62 -8.89
C LYS A 48 -42.71 -25.58 -9.67
N LYS A 49 -42.74 -25.43 -11.01
CA LYS A 49 -41.52 -25.20 -11.82
C LYS A 49 -40.93 -23.81 -11.54
N GLN A 50 -41.77 -22.77 -11.55
CA GLN A 50 -41.35 -21.40 -11.24
C GLN A 50 -40.75 -21.29 -9.83
N ALA A 51 -41.39 -21.88 -8.82
CA ALA A 51 -40.86 -21.91 -7.45
C ALA A 51 -39.48 -22.59 -7.36
N LYS A 52 -39.24 -23.69 -8.09
CA LYS A 52 -37.93 -24.34 -8.17
C LYS A 52 -36.87 -23.47 -8.86
N GLY A 53 -37.23 -22.78 -9.94
CA GLY A 53 -36.33 -21.83 -10.61
C GLY A 53 -35.99 -20.63 -9.71
N LEU A 54 -36.97 -20.12 -8.97
CA LEU A 54 -36.79 -19.01 -8.04
C LEU A 54 -35.90 -19.40 -6.84
N GLN A 55 -36.05 -20.62 -6.32
CA GLN A 55 -35.16 -21.17 -5.29
C GLN A 55 -33.72 -21.26 -5.81
N TYR A 56 -33.50 -21.84 -6.99
CA TYR A 56 -32.17 -21.96 -7.58
C TYR A 56 -31.49 -20.59 -7.78
N LEU A 57 -32.23 -19.58 -8.24
CA LEU A 57 -31.72 -18.20 -8.35
C LEU A 57 -31.40 -17.57 -6.98
N SER A 58 -32.15 -17.90 -5.93
CA SER A 58 -31.83 -17.46 -4.56
C SER A 58 -30.56 -18.12 -4.04
N ASP A 59 -30.41 -19.43 -4.23
CA ASP A 59 -29.26 -20.22 -3.79
C ASP A 59 -27.96 -19.71 -4.47
N GLU A 60 -28.01 -19.44 -5.77
CA GLU A 60 -26.86 -18.89 -6.52
C GLU A 60 -26.59 -17.41 -6.19
N TYR A 61 -27.62 -16.61 -5.86
CA TYR A 61 -27.40 -15.25 -5.37
C TYR A 61 -26.65 -15.25 -4.02
N ASP A 62 -27.03 -16.12 -3.08
CA ASP A 62 -26.30 -16.25 -1.82
C ASP A 62 -24.90 -16.90 -2.01
N ASN A 63 -24.69 -17.74 -3.04
CA ASN A 63 -23.37 -18.24 -3.47
C ASN A 63 -22.45 -17.12 -4.00
N ILE A 64 -22.98 -16.17 -4.77
CA ILE A 64 -22.23 -14.98 -5.25
C ILE A 64 -21.96 -14.01 -4.09
N LYS A 65 -22.97 -13.73 -3.26
CA LYS A 65 -22.89 -12.82 -2.10
C LYS A 65 -21.92 -13.32 -1.03
N SER A 66 -21.91 -14.62 -0.75
CA SER A 66 -20.93 -15.24 0.16
C SER A 66 -19.53 -15.24 -0.43
N PHE A 67 -19.35 -15.45 -1.74
CA PHE A 67 -18.05 -15.30 -2.42
C PHE A 67 -17.50 -13.87 -2.38
N LYS A 68 -18.34 -12.85 -2.57
CA LYS A 68 -17.93 -11.46 -2.35
C LYS A 68 -17.46 -11.28 -0.90
N GLY A 69 -18.23 -11.79 0.07
CA GLY A 69 -17.92 -11.74 1.49
C GLY A 69 -16.67 -12.52 1.92
N SER A 70 -16.27 -13.59 1.22
CA SER A 70 -14.99 -14.28 1.45
C SER A 70 -13.84 -13.53 0.79
N THR A 71 -13.98 -13.11 -0.47
CA THR A 71 -12.96 -12.36 -1.22
C THR A 71 -12.57 -11.06 -0.50
N GLU A 72 -13.54 -10.30 0.01
CA GLU A 72 -13.26 -9.11 0.82
C GLU A 72 -12.47 -9.42 2.10
N LYS A 73 -12.72 -10.56 2.76
CA LYS A 73 -11.98 -10.99 3.96
C LYS A 73 -10.56 -11.43 3.59
N GLU A 74 -10.38 -12.15 2.50
CA GLU A 74 -9.05 -12.58 2.07
C GLU A 74 -8.21 -11.41 1.55
N LEU A 75 -8.80 -10.43 0.85
CA LEU A 75 -8.14 -9.16 0.50
C LEU A 75 -7.71 -8.37 1.75
N LYS A 76 -8.60 -8.22 2.75
CA LYS A 76 -8.26 -7.57 4.04
C LYS A 76 -7.13 -8.32 4.77
N CYS A 77 -7.13 -9.65 4.72
CA CYS A 77 -6.06 -10.50 5.28
C CYS A 77 -4.73 -10.34 4.54
N LEU A 78 -4.74 -10.36 3.20
CA LEU A 78 -3.58 -10.10 2.34
C LEU A 78 -2.98 -8.72 2.62
N ASN A 79 -3.80 -7.67 2.64
CA ASN A 79 -3.33 -6.32 2.91
C ASN A 79 -2.69 -6.23 4.31
N THR A 80 -3.35 -6.78 5.33
CA THR A 80 -2.81 -6.86 6.71
C THR A 80 -1.46 -7.61 6.77
N LYS A 81 -1.30 -8.69 5.99
CA LYS A 81 -0.02 -9.41 5.86
C LYS A 81 1.04 -8.57 5.14
N LEU A 82 0.66 -7.83 4.10
CA LEU A 82 1.55 -6.98 3.32
C LEU A 82 2.04 -5.77 4.15
N THR A 83 1.16 -5.09 4.88
CA THR A 83 1.55 -4.02 5.82
C THR A 83 2.54 -4.54 6.89
N LYS A 84 2.27 -5.73 7.46
CA LYS A 84 3.19 -6.37 8.41
C LYS A 84 4.54 -6.74 7.78
N LEU A 85 4.56 -7.12 6.50
CA LEU A 85 5.79 -7.42 5.77
C LEU A 85 6.59 -6.15 5.44
N SER A 86 5.92 -5.04 5.07
CA SER A 86 6.56 -3.72 4.90
C SER A 86 7.26 -3.31 6.18
N ILE A 87 6.52 -3.17 7.29
CA ILE A 87 7.05 -2.71 8.58
C ILE A 87 8.24 -3.58 9.05
N LYS A 88 8.22 -4.90 8.79
CA LYS A 88 9.38 -5.77 9.04
C LYS A 88 10.56 -5.47 8.12
N THR A 89 10.32 -5.26 6.83
CA THR A 89 11.35 -4.91 5.85
C THR A 89 11.99 -3.56 6.20
N ASP A 90 11.17 -2.58 6.59
CA ASP A 90 11.59 -1.24 7.01
C ASP A 90 12.46 -1.30 8.29
N LYS A 91 12.07 -2.12 9.29
CA LYS A 91 12.90 -2.38 10.48
C LYS A 91 14.23 -3.03 10.10
N LEU A 92 14.22 -4.05 9.24
CA LEU A 92 15.44 -4.79 8.87
C LEU A 92 16.40 -3.93 8.04
N ALA A 93 15.89 -3.06 7.17
CA ALA A 93 16.70 -2.07 6.48
C ALA A 93 17.39 -1.12 7.48
N ALA A 94 16.67 -0.63 8.49
CA ALA A 94 17.23 0.21 9.55
C ALA A 94 18.26 -0.53 10.45
N GLN A 95 18.06 -1.82 10.71
CA GLN A 95 19.05 -2.65 11.42
C GLN A 95 20.33 -2.85 10.58
N ILE A 96 20.20 -3.24 9.30
CA ILE A 96 21.33 -3.38 8.37
C ILE A 96 22.11 -2.07 8.25
N ASP A 97 21.42 -0.94 8.06
CA ASP A 97 21.99 0.40 8.07
C ASP A 97 22.85 0.65 9.32
N SER A 98 22.34 0.28 10.50
CA SER A 98 23.05 0.49 11.76
C SER A 98 24.30 -0.39 11.88
N ILE A 99 24.26 -1.62 11.35
CA ILE A 99 25.40 -2.56 11.31
C ILE A 99 26.47 -2.08 10.31
N GLU A 100 26.07 -1.64 9.11
CA GLU A 100 26.98 -1.02 8.15
C GLU A 100 27.62 0.24 8.73
N GLN A 101 26.81 1.15 9.29
CA GLN A 101 27.30 2.38 9.91
C GLN A 101 28.26 2.08 11.08
N TYR A 102 27.95 1.08 11.91
CA TYR A 102 28.82 0.61 12.98
C TYR A 102 30.20 0.16 12.45
N SER A 103 30.22 -0.57 11.33
CA SER A 103 31.47 -1.02 10.67
C SER A 103 32.23 0.14 10.01
N TYR A 104 31.53 1.03 9.30
CA TYR A 104 32.14 2.20 8.65
C TYR A 104 32.65 3.25 9.65
N ASN A 105 32.16 3.23 10.89
CA ASN A 105 32.63 4.11 11.98
C ASN A 105 34.06 3.84 12.46
N TYR A 106 34.73 2.78 12.00
CA TYR A 106 36.18 2.57 12.18
C TYR A 106 37.03 3.17 11.03
N ASN A 107 36.39 3.56 9.92
CA ASN A 107 37.08 3.85 8.66
C ASN A 107 37.22 5.37 8.41
N LEU A 108 38.38 5.80 7.93
CA LEU A 108 38.60 7.10 7.28
C LEU A 108 38.97 6.90 5.81
N LYS A 109 38.53 7.83 4.96
CA LYS A 109 38.92 7.90 3.56
C LYS A 109 39.88 9.07 3.37
N ILE A 110 41.10 8.78 2.93
CA ILE A 110 42.18 9.76 2.72
C ILE A 110 42.40 9.91 1.22
N MET A 111 42.40 11.17 0.75
CA MET A 111 42.53 11.54 -0.65
C MET A 111 43.77 12.40 -0.86
N GLY A 112 44.46 12.22 -1.98
CA GLY A 112 45.58 13.08 -2.40
C GLY A 112 46.92 12.81 -1.70
N VAL A 113 47.02 11.68 -0.99
CA VAL A 113 48.31 11.09 -0.61
C VAL A 113 48.92 10.45 -1.87
N PRO A 114 50.19 10.72 -2.22
CA PRO A 114 50.85 10.12 -3.37
C PRO A 114 51.25 8.66 -3.08
N GLN A 115 51.23 7.83 -4.13
CA GLN A 115 51.69 6.45 -4.08
C GLN A 115 53.22 6.39 -4.05
N ILE A 116 53.80 5.56 -3.17
CA ILE A 116 55.26 5.45 -2.95
C ILE A 116 55.91 4.64 -4.09
N SER A 117 55.30 3.53 -4.49
CA SER A 117 55.82 2.69 -5.58
C SER A 117 54.70 1.93 -6.32
N GLN A 118 54.99 1.41 -7.51
CA GLN A 118 54.04 0.60 -8.28
C GLN A 118 53.64 -0.71 -7.58
N HIS A 119 54.39 -1.14 -6.55
CA HIS A 119 54.12 -2.33 -5.74
C HIS A 119 54.04 -1.98 -4.23
N GLU A 120 53.47 -0.82 -3.91
CA GLU A 120 53.19 -0.39 -2.53
C GLU A 120 52.33 -1.42 -1.78
N THR A 121 52.82 -1.92 -0.65
CA THR A 121 52.11 -2.87 0.21
C THR A 121 51.15 -2.16 1.17
N ALA A 122 50.23 -2.91 1.77
CA ALA A 122 49.36 -2.37 2.83
C ALA A 122 50.16 -1.83 4.04
N GLU A 123 51.35 -2.39 4.31
CA GLU A 123 52.24 -1.95 5.38
C GLU A 123 52.95 -0.63 5.03
N ASP A 124 53.37 -0.46 3.77
CA ASP A 124 53.89 0.82 3.26
C ASP A 124 52.82 1.93 3.36
N THR A 125 51.59 1.63 2.92
CA THR A 125 50.46 2.57 3.01
C THR A 125 50.14 2.91 4.47
N ALA A 126 50.18 1.93 5.39
CA ALA A 126 49.97 2.15 6.82
C ALA A 126 51.10 3.01 7.43
N SER A 127 52.36 2.75 7.08
CA SER A 127 53.53 3.55 7.48
C SER A 127 53.42 5.00 6.99
N LEU A 128 52.92 5.22 5.77
CA LEU A 128 52.64 6.56 5.23
C LEU A 128 51.51 7.26 5.99
N CYS A 129 50.42 6.54 6.30
CA CYS A 129 49.34 7.04 7.15
C CYS A 129 49.83 7.38 8.57
N MET A 130 50.75 6.60 9.14
CA MET A 130 51.36 6.88 10.44
C MET A 130 52.15 8.18 10.47
N LYS A 131 53.00 8.43 9.47
CA LYS A 131 53.73 9.71 9.35
C LYS A 131 52.75 10.88 9.24
N LEU A 132 51.71 10.73 8.41
CA LEU A 132 50.62 11.70 8.26
C LEU A 132 49.89 11.96 9.59
N PHE A 133 49.55 10.93 10.36
CA PHE A 133 48.81 11.06 11.62
C PHE A 133 49.67 11.67 12.73
N THR A 134 50.91 11.22 12.92
CA THR A 134 51.87 11.82 13.87
C THR A 134 52.10 13.30 13.59
N ARG A 135 52.04 13.73 12.32
CA ARG A 135 52.17 15.13 11.93
C ARG A 135 50.94 16.00 12.23
N ILE A 136 49.76 15.39 12.35
CA ILE A 136 48.45 16.01 12.59
C ILE A 136 48.07 15.99 14.08
N VAL A 137 48.37 14.88 14.77
CA VAL A 137 47.95 14.57 16.12
C VAL A 137 49.16 14.53 17.04
N ALA A 138 49.22 15.44 18.01
CA ALA A 138 50.34 15.58 18.95
C ALA A 138 50.35 14.52 20.08
N THR A 139 49.80 13.33 19.80
CA THR A 139 49.76 12.18 20.71
C THR A 139 50.03 10.93 19.87
N ASN A 140 50.87 10.03 20.37
CA ASN A 140 51.27 8.83 19.64
C ASN A 140 50.05 7.96 19.30
N ILE A 141 49.70 7.95 18.02
CA ILE A 141 48.97 6.86 17.38
C ILE A 141 50.02 5.80 17.04
N SER A 142 49.68 4.53 17.20
CA SER A 142 50.52 3.34 16.96
C SER A 142 50.19 2.73 15.60
N LEU A 143 51.12 1.95 15.02
CA LEU A 143 50.77 1.04 13.91
C LEU A 143 49.65 0.07 14.30
N GLN A 144 49.56 -0.27 15.59
CA GLN A 144 48.48 -1.10 16.16
C GLN A 144 47.11 -0.39 16.23
N ASP A 145 47.06 0.94 16.03
CA ASP A 145 45.79 1.66 15.85
C ASP A 145 45.24 1.51 14.43
N ILE A 146 46.03 1.01 13.47
CA ILE A 146 45.65 0.79 12.07
C ILE A 146 45.50 -0.72 11.82
N ASP A 147 44.30 -1.15 11.44
CA ASP A 147 44.01 -2.55 11.11
C ASP A 147 44.38 -2.86 9.65
N ILE A 148 43.91 -2.03 8.71
CA ILE A 148 44.17 -2.18 7.27
C ILE A 148 44.24 -0.79 6.62
N ALA A 149 45.21 -0.60 5.72
CA ALA A 149 45.24 0.47 4.73
C ALA A 149 45.38 -0.13 3.32
N HIS A 150 44.65 0.42 2.34
CA HIS A 150 44.73 -0.02 0.94
C HIS A 150 45.19 1.13 0.02
N PRO A 151 46.12 0.89 -0.94
CA PRO A 151 46.54 1.92 -1.89
C PRO A 151 45.39 2.33 -2.84
N ASN A 152 45.59 3.44 -3.56
CA ASN A 152 44.58 4.31 -4.21
C ASN A 152 43.94 5.30 -3.22
N ALA A 153 42.61 5.46 -3.22
CA ALA A 153 41.89 6.36 -2.33
C ALA A 153 41.82 5.77 -0.91
N ILE A 154 42.90 5.91 -0.16
CA ILE A 154 43.22 5.12 1.04
C ILE A 154 42.04 5.04 2.00
N ILE A 155 41.50 3.84 2.15
CA ILE A 155 40.59 3.49 3.24
C ILE A 155 41.48 2.98 4.38
N CYS A 156 41.64 3.81 5.41
CA CYS A 156 42.37 3.47 6.63
C CYS A 156 41.34 3.03 7.68
N LYS A 157 41.35 1.75 8.03
CA LYS A 157 40.54 1.19 9.13
C LYS A 157 41.32 1.26 10.43
N PHE A 158 40.71 1.81 11.47
CA PHE A 158 41.28 1.88 12.81
C PHE A 158 40.82 0.70 13.67
N THR A 159 41.60 0.34 14.68
CA THR A 159 41.17 -0.60 15.73
C THR A 159 40.27 0.10 16.75
N SER A 160 40.69 1.26 17.28
CA SER A 160 39.91 2.11 18.20
C SER A 160 39.21 3.27 17.49
N ARG A 161 37.92 3.49 17.77
CA ARG A 161 37.20 4.70 17.34
C ARG A 161 37.74 5.98 17.98
N LEU A 162 38.24 5.92 19.22
CA LEU A 162 38.86 7.08 19.88
C LEU A 162 40.09 7.57 19.10
N ALA A 163 40.93 6.66 18.59
CA ALA A 163 42.06 7.00 17.73
C ALA A 163 41.61 7.68 16.42
N ARG A 164 40.58 7.11 15.77
CA ARG A 164 39.96 7.67 14.56
C ARG A 164 39.41 9.09 14.77
N GLU A 165 38.69 9.34 15.86
CA GLU A 165 38.10 10.65 16.15
C GLU A 165 39.16 11.73 16.40
N LYS A 166 40.27 11.39 17.07
CA LYS A 166 41.42 12.31 17.26
C LYS A 166 42.01 12.80 15.94
N VAL A 167 42.16 11.91 14.95
CA VAL A 167 42.57 12.28 13.58
C VAL A 167 41.50 13.15 12.90
N LEU A 168 40.22 12.75 12.97
CA LEU A 168 39.12 13.44 12.29
C LEU A 168 38.89 14.86 12.82
N LEU A 169 39.10 15.11 14.11
CA LEU A 169 39.02 16.45 14.73
C LEU A 169 40.13 17.37 14.22
N ARG A 170 41.38 16.88 14.15
CA ARG A 170 42.56 17.67 13.76
C ARG A 170 42.79 17.79 12.26
N LYS A 171 41.99 17.11 11.43
CA LYS A 171 42.14 17.02 9.96
C LYS A 171 42.33 18.32 9.17
N LYS A 172 42.00 19.49 9.73
CA LYS A 172 42.32 20.79 9.08
C LYS A 172 43.83 21.03 8.95
N ALA A 173 44.65 20.38 9.79
CA ALA A 173 46.11 20.48 9.75
C ALA A 173 46.75 19.82 8.51
N THR A 174 46.02 19.01 7.72
CA THR A 174 46.54 18.46 6.45
C THR A 174 46.92 19.53 5.43
N ARG A 175 46.39 20.76 5.60
CA ARG A 175 46.64 21.92 4.72
C ARG A 175 48.07 22.47 4.81
N SER A 176 48.85 22.08 5.83
CA SER A 176 50.22 22.54 6.08
C SER A 176 51.22 21.38 6.12
N ILE A 177 50.97 20.32 5.35
CA ILE A 177 51.84 19.13 5.25
C ILE A 177 52.52 19.13 3.89
N THR A 178 53.83 18.90 3.91
CA THR A 178 54.74 18.93 2.76
C THR A 178 55.33 17.54 2.48
N SER A 179 56.03 17.36 1.36
CA SER A 179 56.62 16.06 0.99
C SER A 179 57.57 15.49 2.06
N PRO A 180 58.50 16.28 2.65
CA PRO A 180 59.37 15.81 3.73
C PRO A 180 58.64 15.39 5.01
N ASP A 181 57.49 16.00 5.34
CA ASP A 181 56.69 15.60 6.52
C ASP A 181 56.18 14.15 6.43
N LEU A 182 56.09 13.60 5.21
CA LEU A 182 55.71 12.22 4.93
C LEU A 182 56.93 11.31 4.62
N GLY A 183 58.15 11.84 4.70
CA GLY A 183 59.37 11.14 4.30
C GLY A 183 59.36 10.75 2.83
N LEU A 184 58.92 11.67 1.97
CA LEU A 184 58.87 11.54 0.51
C LEU A 184 59.81 12.57 -0.15
N ASP A 185 60.28 12.27 -1.36
CA ASP A 185 61.21 13.14 -2.08
C ASP A 185 60.64 14.55 -2.34
N LEU A 186 61.54 15.54 -2.38
CA LEU A 186 61.23 16.94 -2.66
C LEU A 186 60.62 17.17 -4.06
N SER A 187 60.76 16.21 -4.97
CA SER A 187 60.13 16.18 -6.30
C SER A 187 58.62 15.85 -6.26
N THR A 188 58.12 15.22 -5.20
CA THR A 188 56.74 14.75 -5.10
C THR A 188 55.79 15.88 -4.73
N GLN A 189 55.07 16.42 -5.72
CA GLN A 189 54.15 17.54 -5.52
C GLN A 189 52.81 17.11 -4.88
N ILE A 190 52.72 17.22 -3.55
CA ILE A 190 51.46 17.09 -2.81
C ILE A 190 50.60 18.34 -3.05
N LYS A 191 49.46 18.20 -3.73
CA LYS A 191 48.54 19.33 -4.04
C LYS A 191 47.52 19.61 -2.94
N TYR A 192 46.91 18.56 -2.38
CA TYR A 192 45.94 18.66 -1.29
C TYR A 192 45.69 17.28 -0.67
N ILE A 193 45.87 17.14 0.65
CA ILE A 193 45.48 15.93 1.39
C ILE A 193 44.14 16.18 2.09
N GLY A 194 43.13 15.39 1.76
CA GLY A 194 41.78 15.47 2.33
C GLY A 194 41.42 14.21 3.12
N ILE A 195 41.11 14.36 4.41
CA ILE A 195 40.62 13.28 5.27
C ILE A 195 39.10 13.41 5.45
N PHE A 196 38.38 12.34 5.17
CA PHE A 196 36.92 12.26 5.21
C PHE A 196 36.45 11.08 6.05
N GLU A 197 35.23 11.18 6.60
CA GLU A 197 34.52 10.00 7.12
C GLU A 197 34.29 9.04 5.94
N HIS A 198 34.56 7.74 6.12
CA HIS A 198 34.07 6.75 5.17
C HIS A 198 32.57 6.57 5.42
N LEU A 199 31.74 6.93 4.43
CA LEU A 199 30.28 6.88 4.50
C LEU A 199 29.78 5.56 3.89
N THR A 200 28.69 4.98 4.42
CA THR A 200 28.05 3.80 3.82
C THR A 200 27.49 4.13 2.42
N PRO A 201 27.29 3.15 1.52
CA PRO A 201 26.83 3.40 0.16
C PRO A 201 25.52 4.22 0.09
N ARG A 202 24.56 3.94 0.98
CA ARG A 202 23.32 4.72 1.09
C ARG A 202 23.56 6.18 1.46
N ILE A 203 24.47 6.46 2.38
CA ILE A 203 24.80 7.83 2.79
C ILE A 203 25.65 8.56 1.72
N GLN A 204 26.45 7.82 0.93
CA GLN A 204 27.09 8.38 -0.27
C GLN A 204 26.06 8.78 -1.33
N GLN A 205 25.05 7.93 -1.58
CA GLN A 205 23.94 8.24 -2.49
C GLN A 205 23.11 9.44 -2.00
N LEU A 206 22.79 9.51 -0.71
CA LEU A 206 22.10 10.66 -0.12
C LEU A 206 22.93 11.95 -0.23
N LEU A 207 24.25 11.89 -0.02
CA LEU A 207 25.15 13.04 -0.21
C LEU A 207 25.23 13.48 -1.68
N TYR A 208 25.15 12.56 -2.63
CA TYR A 208 25.08 12.88 -4.05
C TYR A 208 23.78 13.64 -4.37
N GLN A 209 22.62 13.06 -4.00
CA GLN A 209 21.31 13.68 -4.25
C GLN A 209 21.15 15.03 -3.53
N ALA A 210 21.60 15.13 -2.28
CA ALA A 210 21.60 16.39 -1.53
C ALA A 210 22.50 17.46 -2.18
N LYS A 211 23.55 17.09 -2.94
CA LYS A 211 24.38 18.04 -3.70
C LYS A 211 23.74 18.49 -5.01
N CYS A 212 22.99 17.63 -5.70
CA CYS A 212 22.16 18.04 -6.84
C CYS A 212 21.12 19.07 -6.37
N PHE A 213 20.34 18.72 -5.35
CA PHE A 213 19.38 19.60 -4.71
C PHE A 213 20.01 20.89 -4.17
N GLN A 214 21.24 20.83 -3.63
CA GLN A 214 22.00 22.01 -3.18
C GLN A 214 22.21 23.02 -4.32
N ALA A 215 22.61 22.52 -5.51
CA ALA A 215 22.88 23.36 -6.68
C ALA A 215 21.58 23.92 -7.29
N GLU A 216 20.55 23.07 -7.42
CA GLU A 216 19.23 23.44 -7.94
C GLU A 216 18.55 24.52 -7.07
N ASN A 217 18.61 24.37 -5.75
CA ASN A 217 17.93 25.23 -4.78
C ASN A 217 18.84 26.27 -4.10
N ASN A 218 20.02 26.54 -4.68
CA ASN A 218 20.95 27.60 -4.26
C ASN A 218 21.37 27.56 -2.77
N TYR A 219 21.52 26.37 -2.18
CA TYR A 219 21.99 26.23 -0.79
C TYR A 219 23.50 26.50 -0.71
N LYS A 220 23.95 27.40 0.17
CA LYS A 220 25.39 27.74 0.28
C LYS A 220 26.27 26.58 0.75
N PHE A 221 25.75 25.64 1.55
CA PHE A 221 26.55 24.55 2.11
C PHE A 221 25.83 23.18 2.09
N CYS A 222 26.55 22.13 1.68
CA CYS A 222 26.22 20.71 1.90
C CYS A 222 27.46 19.95 2.39
N TRP A 223 27.37 19.24 3.52
CA TRP A 223 28.47 18.41 4.03
C TRP A 223 27.99 17.21 4.86
N SER A 224 28.82 16.19 5.00
CA SER A 224 28.59 15.08 5.93
C SER A 224 29.23 15.36 7.29
N LYS A 225 28.56 14.94 8.37
CA LYS A 225 29.12 14.82 9.72
C LYS A 225 28.42 13.70 10.48
N SER A 226 29.18 12.82 11.13
CA SER A 226 28.66 11.73 11.98
C SER A 226 27.61 10.90 11.24
N SER A 227 27.97 10.47 10.01
CA SER A 227 27.11 9.72 9.08
C SER A 227 25.79 10.40 8.65
N CYS A 228 25.54 11.65 9.03
CA CYS A 228 24.36 12.42 8.61
C CYS A 228 24.76 13.49 7.58
N ILE A 229 23.84 13.87 6.69
CA ILE A 229 24.07 14.95 5.71
C ILE A 229 23.45 16.24 6.25
N LEU A 230 24.17 17.34 6.11
CA LEU A 230 23.81 18.65 6.64
C LEU A 230 23.76 19.67 5.49
N LEU A 231 22.57 20.27 5.30
CA LEU A 231 22.32 21.35 4.34
C LEU A 231 22.15 22.69 5.07
N ARG A 232 22.57 23.78 4.43
CA ARG A 232 22.37 25.14 4.95
C ARG A 232 22.25 26.16 3.82
N ILE A 233 21.19 26.99 3.87
CA ILE A 233 20.90 27.99 2.84
C ILE A 233 21.92 29.14 2.88
N SER A 234 22.11 29.79 4.04
CA SER A 234 23.07 30.89 4.22
C SER A 234 23.93 30.73 5.49
N ASP A 235 24.85 31.68 5.73
CA ASP A 235 25.67 31.74 6.94
C ASP A 235 24.88 32.03 8.23
N THR A 236 23.62 32.47 8.11
CA THR A 236 22.70 32.74 9.24
C THR A 236 21.59 31.71 9.38
N SER A 237 21.21 30.99 8.32
CA SER A 237 20.11 30.00 8.35
C SER A 237 20.32 28.87 9.36
N ARG A 238 19.22 28.23 9.79
CA ARG A 238 19.27 26.93 10.49
C ARG A 238 19.94 25.87 9.62
N ILE A 239 20.62 24.90 10.24
CA ILE A 239 21.14 23.72 9.56
C ILE A 239 20.01 22.69 9.45
N ILE A 240 19.76 22.19 8.24
CA ILE A 240 18.82 21.10 7.97
C ILE A 240 19.62 19.79 8.01
N LYS A 241 19.11 18.78 8.73
CA LYS A 241 19.73 17.46 8.85
C LYS A 241 18.91 16.45 8.05
N LEU A 242 19.56 15.79 7.09
CA LEU A 242 19.02 14.67 6.32
C LEU A 242 19.63 13.36 6.83
N GLN A 243 18.79 12.33 7.00
CA GLN A 243 19.20 10.98 7.41
C GLN A 243 18.76 9.91 6.41
N ASN A 244 17.71 10.18 5.62
CA ASN A 244 17.13 9.29 4.61
C ASN A 244 16.71 10.08 3.35
N MET A 245 16.25 9.39 2.30
CA MET A 245 15.75 10.02 1.06
C MET A 245 14.40 10.77 1.26
N PRO A 246 13.40 10.22 1.98
CA PRO A 246 12.18 10.97 2.33
C PRO A 246 12.37 12.31 3.05
N ASP A 247 13.49 12.53 3.75
CA ASP A 247 13.83 13.85 4.33
C ASP A 247 14.12 14.90 3.24
N LEU A 248 14.63 14.47 2.07
CA LEU A 248 14.89 15.30 0.90
C LEU A 248 13.63 15.45 0.03
N GLU A 249 12.84 14.38 -0.11
CA GLU A 249 11.59 14.38 -0.89
C GLU A 249 10.54 15.36 -0.32
N LYS A 250 10.43 15.49 1.01
CA LYS A 250 9.56 16.48 1.65
C LYS A 250 9.92 17.92 1.25
N LEU A 251 11.21 18.24 1.17
CA LEU A 251 11.69 19.56 0.73
C LEU A 251 11.42 19.85 -0.75
N CYS A 252 10.99 18.85 -1.52
CA CYS A 252 10.50 18.98 -2.89
C CYS A 252 8.96 19.11 -2.92
N LEU A 253 8.25 18.29 -2.14
CA LEU A 253 6.78 18.31 -2.06
C LEU A 253 6.22 19.63 -1.52
N ASP A 254 6.92 20.29 -0.58
CA ASP A 254 6.58 21.63 -0.06
C ASP A 254 6.60 22.76 -1.13
N SER A 255 6.77 22.44 -2.42
CA SER A 255 6.85 23.39 -3.55
C SER A 255 5.82 23.21 -4.68
N GLN A 256 4.92 22.21 -4.60
CA GLN A 256 3.95 21.93 -5.67
C GLN A 256 2.56 21.51 -5.14
N ASP A 257 1.69 22.49 -4.89
CA ASP A 257 0.25 22.32 -4.70
C ASP A 257 -0.47 23.56 -5.26
N ASP A 258 -1.16 23.43 -6.40
CA ASP A 258 -2.25 24.34 -6.80
C ASP A 258 -3.11 23.74 -7.95
N ASP A 259 -4.41 23.62 -7.65
CA ASP A 259 -5.59 23.76 -8.54
C ASP A 259 -6.12 22.64 -9.52
N ILE A 260 -7.45 22.72 -9.70
CA ILE A 260 -8.37 22.18 -10.74
C ILE A 260 -9.17 20.86 -10.51
N ASN A 261 -10.51 21.01 -10.43
CA ASN A 261 -11.59 20.02 -10.77
C ASN A 261 -12.98 20.75 -10.75
N PRO A 262 -14.16 20.21 -11.15
CA PRO A 262 -14.56 19.27 -12.22
C PRO A 262 -15.65 19.81 -13.22
N ASP A 263 -15.98 18.98 -14.23
CA ASP A 263 -17.14 18.88 -15.15
C ASP A 263 -18.50 19.56 -14.88
N HIS A 264 -19.22 19.89 -15.98
CA HIS A 264 -20.70 20.02 -16.20
C HIS A 264 -20.96 20.04 -17.75
N ILE A 265 -22.07 19.70 -18.44
CA ILE A 265 -23.49 19.28 -18.22
C ILE A 265 -23.95 18.40 -19.45
N PHE A 266 -25.06 17.64 -19.36
CA PHE A 266 -25.80 17.08 -20.54
C PHE A 266 -27.33 17.33 -20.45
N GLY A 267 -28.07 17.31 -21.58
CA GLY A 267 -29.52 17.60 -21.65
C GLY A 267 -30.35 16.75 -22.64
N LYS A 268 -31.70 16.84 -22.58
CA LYS A 268 -32.69 16.05 -23.37
C LYS A 268 -33.92 16.89 -23.80
N GLN A 269 -34.68 16.47 -24.82
CA GLN A 269 -36.03 16.98 -25.16
C GLN A 269 -36.96 15.92 -25.83
N GLN A 270 -38.23 16.27 -26.13
CA GLN A 270 -39.34 15.36 -26.50
C GLN A 270 -40.21 15.83 -27.70
N ILE A 271 -41.22 15.01 -28.10
CA ILE A 271 -42.03 15.08 -29.35
C ILE A 271 -43.53 15.40 -29.06
N ARG A 272 -44.33 15.83 -30.07
CA ARG A 272 -45.80 16.11 -29.99
C ARG A 272 -46.57 15.78 -31.28
N THR A 273 -47.90 15.55 -31.19
CA THR A 273 -48.86 15.29 -32.31
C THR A 273 -50.27 15.90 -32.06
N ARG A 274 -51.22 15.79 -33.01
CA ARG A 274 -52.63 16.31 -32.93
C ARG A 274 -53.66 15.43 -33.70
N TYR A 275 -54.97 15.67 -33.50
CA TYR A 275 -56.13 14.98 -34.10
C TYR A 275 -57.23 15.95 -34.62
N TYR A 276 -58.25 15.45 -35.37
CA TYR A 276 -59.38 16.21 -35.96
C TYR A 276 -60.78 15.53 -35.73
N SER A 277 -61.88 16.20 -36.13
CA SER A 277 -63.28 15.96 -35.67
C SER A 277 -64.34 15.85 -36.82
N PRO A 278 -65.51 15.18 -36.67
CA PRO A 278 -66.20 14.53 -37.80
C PRO A 278 -67.61 15.08 -38.20
N ASN A 279 -67.77 16.37 -38.50
CA ASN A 279 -69.09 16.96 -38.80
C ASN A 279 -69.68 16.69 -40.21
N ASN A 280 -68.95 16.06 -41.14
CA ASN A 280 -69.26 16.12 -42.58
C ASN A 280 -70.27 15.07 -43.12
N PHE A 281 -70.90 14.26 -42.27
CA PHE A 281 -71.63 13.04 -42.67
C PHE A 281 -73.17 13.16 -42.78
N LYS A 282 -73.74 14.37 -42.94
CA LYS A 282 -75.20 14.61 -42.87
C LYS A 282 -75.82 15.29 -44.10
N GLN A 283 -75.63 14.74 -45.31
CA GLN A 283 -76.38 15.17 -46.51
C GLN A 283 -76.97 13.98 -47.28
N LEU A 284 -78.01 14.23 -48.08
CA LEU A 284 -79.05 13.23 -48.39
C LEU A 284 -79.13 12.90 -49.90
N LYS A 285 -79.14 11.60 -50.22
CA LYS A 285 -79.74 11.03 -51.45
C LYS A 285 -80.40 9.69 -51.13
N SER A 286 -81.59 9.46 -51.72
CA SER A 286 -82.27 8.16 -51.81
C SER A 286 -83.52 8.32 -52.67
N THR A 287 -83.53 7.74 -53.88
CA THR A 287 -84.70 7.62 -54.75
C THR A 287 -85.32 6.23 -54.58
N PRO A 288 -86.64 6.07 -54.38
CA PRO A 288 -87.26 4.75 -54.24
C PRO A 288 -87.24 3.96 -55.56
N GLY A 289 -86.97 2.65 -55.50
CA GLY A 289 -87.17 1.72 -56.62
C GLY A 289 -85.92 1.08 -57.25
N GLY A 290 -84.74 1.22 -56.65
CA GLY A 290 -83.51 0.53 -57.09
C GLY A 290 -83.27 -0.83 -56.43
N ASP A 291 -82.37 -1.62 -57.01
CA ASP A 291 -82.00 -2.99 -56.60
C ASP A 291 -81.46 -3.07 -55.16
N ASP A 292 -82.00 -4.02 -54.38
CA ASP A 292 -81.66 -4.35 -52.99
C ASP A 292 -80.17 -4.71 -52.76
N THR A 293 -79.46 -5.16 -53.79
CA THR A 293 -78.06 -5.62 -53.70
C THR A 293 -77.06 -4.49 -53.92
N GLU A 294 -77.48 -3.37 -54.51
CA GLU A 294 -76.61 -2.23 -54.80
C GLU A 294 -76.49 -1.28 -53.60
N ALA A 295 -75.28 -1.18 -53.04
CA ALA A 295 -75.00 -0.27 -51.93
C ALA A 295 -75.31 1.22 -52.24
N GLY A 296 -75.35 1.62 -53.51
CA GLY A 296 -75.70 2.99 -53.93
C GLY A 296 -77.16 3.38 -53.63
N ASN A 297 -78.06 2.42 -53.48
CA ASN A 297 -79.49 2.65 -53.27
C ASN A 297 -79.84 2.91 -51.78
N TYR A 298 -78.90 2.67 -50.86
CA TYR A 298 -79.06 2.90 -49.43
C TYR A 298 -78.46 4.25 -48.99
N ARG A 299 -79.10 4.90 -48.01
CA ARG A 299 -78.51 6.07 -47.34
C ARG A 299 -77.22 5.65 -46.61
N PRO A 300 -76.16 6.48 -46.57
CA PRO A 300 -74.91 6.12 -45.88
C PRO A 300 -75.10 5.72 -44.41
N ILE A 301 -76.06 6.34 -43.71
CA ILE A 301 -76.40 6.01 -42.32
C ILE A 301 -77.13 4.65 -42.17
N SER A 302 -77.79 4.16 -43.23
CA SER A 302 -78.46 2.85 -43.26
C SER A 302 -77.48 1.70 -43.51
N LEU A 303 -76.38 1.96 -44.23
CA LEU A 303 -75.27 1.00 -44.38
C LEU A 303 -74.35 0.98 -43.16
N LEU A 304 -74.40 1.99 -42.29
CA LEU A 304 -73.53 2.14 -41.12
C LEU A 304 -73.44 0.88 -40.23
N PRO A 305 -74.53 0.13 -39.94
CA PRO A 305 -74.44 -1.12 -39.17
C PRO A 305 -73.64 -2.23 -39.87
N ASN A 306 -73.69 -2.28 -41.20
CA ASN A 306 -72.95 -3.26 -42.00
C ASN A 306 -71.49 -2.85 -42.17
N PHE A 307 -71.22 -1.57 -42.43
CA PHE A 307 -69.87 -1.01 -42.37
C PHE A 307 -69.24 -1.19 -40.99
N ASN A 308 -69.98 -0.99 -39.89
CA ASN A 308 -69.50 -1.24 -38.54
C ASN A 308 -69.10 -2.71 -38.35
N LYS A 309 -69.93 -3.69 -38.75
CA LYS A 309 -69.60 -5.13 -38.65
C LYS A 309 -68.40 -5.54 -39.51
N ILE A 310 -68.23 -4.94 -40.69
CA ILE A 310 -67.06 -5.18 -41.56
C ILE A 310 -65.81 -4.55 -40.94
N PHE A 311 -65.91 -3.30 -40.49
CA PHE A 311 -64.83 -2.56 -39.84
C PHE A 311 -64.39 -3.25 -38.55
N GLU A 312 -65.32 -3.66 -37.70
CA GLU A 312 -65.09 -4.45 -36.48
C GLU A 312 -64.32 -5.74 -36.78
N LYS A 313 -64.73 -6.53 -37.79
CA LYS A 313 -64.00 -7.73 -38.20
C LYS A 313 -62.59 -7.44 -38.75
N VAL A 314 -62.44 -6.39 -39.55
CA VAL A 314 -61.14 -5.99 -40.12
C VAL A 314 -60.19 -5.45 -39.03
N ILE A 315 -60.70 -4.63 -38.12
CA ILE A 315 -59.99 -4.09 -36.96
C ILE A 315 -59.63 -5.21 -35.99
N TYR A 316 -60.56 -6.10 -35.63
CA TYR A 316 -60.28 -7.26 -34.77
C TYR A 316 -59.21 -8.15 -35.38
N LYS A 317 -59.30 -8.49 -36.67
CA LYS A 317 -58.29 -9.32 -37.35
C LYS A 317 -56.92 -8.63 -37.39
N ARG A 318 -56.86 -7.31 -37.65
CA ARG A 318 -55.61 -6.54 -37.65
C ARG A 318 -55.01 -6.41 -36.24
N ILE A 319 -55.82 -6.04 -35.24
CA ILE A 319 -55.39 -5.92 -33.84
C ILE A 319 -54.91 -7.28 -33.31
N MET A 320 -55.68 -8.36 -33.49
CA MET A 320 -55.28 -9.67 -32.97
C MET A 320 -54.01 -10.19 -33.67
N SER A 321 -53.87 -9.99 -34.99
CA SER A 321 -52.63 -10.31 -35.69
C SER A 321 -51.45 -9.48 -35.16
N PHE A 322 -51.64 -8.19 -34.89
CA PHE A 322 -50.61 -7.29 -34.38
C PHE A 322 -50.21 -7.65 -32.94
N VAL A 323 -51.17 -7.95 -32.07
CA VAL A 323 -50.94 -8.45 -30.70
C VAL A 323 -50.20 -9.78 -30.70
N GLN A 324 -50.54 -10.70 -31.61
CA GLN A 324 -49.81 -11.97 -31.77
C GLN A 324 -48.38 -11.75 -32.28
N THR A 325 -48.15 -10.82 -33.22
CA THR A 325 -46.80 -10.47 -33.69
C THR A 325 -45.97 -9.80 -32.59
N ILE A 326 -46.55 -8.89 -31.80
CA ILE A 326 -45.89 -8.28 -30.64
C ILE A 326 -45.55 -9.36 -29.60
N SER A 327 -46.52 -10.19 -29.21
CA SER A 327 -46.29 -11.28 -28.23
C SER A 327 -45.17 -12.24 -28.66
N ALA A 328 -45.08 -12.57 -29.94
CA ALA A 328 -43.99 -13.39 -30.48
C ALA A 328 -42.64 -12.65 -30.54
N ALA A 329 -42.64 -11.34 -30.76
CA ALA A 329 -41.44 -10.50 -30.68
C ALA A 329 -40.94 -10.38 -29.24
N ASP A 330 -41.84 -10.07 -28.29
CA ASP A 330 -41.56 -9.96 -26.85
C ASP A 330 -40.97 -11.27 -26.29
N LEU A 331 -41.56 -12.42 -26.63
CA LEU A 331 -41.03 -13.74 -26.25
C LEU A 331 -39.63 -14.00 -26.82
N LYS A 332 -39.35 -13.54 -28.06
CA LYS A 332 -38.04 -13.67 -28.68
C LYS A 332 -37.02 -12.70 -28.09
N GLU A 333 -37.43 -11.52 -27.66
CA GLU A 333 -36.61 -10.54 -26.95
C GLU A 333 -36.27 -11.04 -25.53
N GLN A 334 -37.26 -11.59 -24.80
CA GLN A 334 -37.07 -12.24 -23.50
C GLN A 334 -36.13 -13.45 -23.60
N ALA A 335 -36.26 -14.27 -24.66
CA ALA A 335 -35.35 -15.40 -24.89
C ALA A 335 -33.89 -14.95 -25.12
N LYS A 336 -33.65 -13.87 -25.88
CA LYS A 336 -32.31 -13.28 -26.00
C LYS A 336 -31.79 -12.77 -24.64
N GLY A 337 -32.65 -12.09 -23.87
CA GLY A 337 -32.28 -11.57 -22.55
C GLY A 337 -31.90 -12.69 -21.58
N LEU A 338 -32.62 -13.80 -21.58
CA LEU A 338 -32.31 -15.00 -20.81
C LEU A 338 -30.99 -15.66 -21.25
N GLN A 339 -30.73 -15.76 -22.56
CA GLN A 339 -29.46 -16.27 -23.06
C GLN A 339 -28.29 -15.38 -22.61
N TYR A 340 -28.40 -14.07 -22.83
CA TYR A 340 -27.38 -13.10 -22.40
C TYR A 340 -27.08 -13.20 -20.89
N LEU A 341 -28.11 -13.29 -20.05
CA LEU A 341 -27.93 -13.47 -18.60
C LEU A 341 -27.28 -14.82 -18.23
N SER A 342 -27.49 -15.87 -19.03
CA SER A 342 -26.80 -17.16 -18.86
C SER A 342 -25.33 -17.08 -19.23
N ASP A 343 -25.00 -16.43 -20.35
CA ASP A 343 -23.63 -16.25 -20.84
C ASP A 343 -22.83 -15.37 -19.85
N GLU A 344 -23.44 -14.28 -19.36
CA GLU A 344 -22.89 -13.40 -18.32
C GLU A 344 -22.66 -14.16 -16.99
N TYR A 345 -23.55 -15.08 -16.62
CA TYR A 345 -23.42 -15.90 -15.41
C TYR A 345 -22.23 -16.87 -15.49
N ASP A 346 -22.05 -17.60 -16.59
CA ASP A 346 -20.91 -18.51 -16.74
C ASP A 346 -19.57 -17.75 -16.86
N ASN A 347 -19.58 -16.52 -17.40
CA ASN A 347 -18.44 -15.60 -17.33
C ASN A 347 -18.10 -15.23 -15.88
N ILE A 348 -19.08 -14.81 -15.06
CA ILE A 348 -18.89 -14.48 -13.63
C ILE A 348 -18.38 -15.70 -12.84
N LYS A 349 -18.92 -16.89 -13.14
CA LYS A 349 -18.60 -18.16 -12.48
C LYS A 349 -17.18 -18.65 -12.79
N SER A 350 -16.75 -18.53 -14.05
CA SER A 350 -15.37 -18.84 -14.45
C SER A 350 -14.37 -17.82 -13.89
N PHE A 351 -14.72 -16.53 -13.88
CA PHE A 351 -13.93 -15.47 -13.24
C PHE A 351 -13.71 -15.74 -11.75
N LYS A 352 -14.77 -16.01 -10.97
CA LYS A 352 -14.70 -16.46 -9.57
C LYS A 352 -13.69 -17.60 -9.40
N GLY A 353 -13.80 -18.63 -10.23
CA GLY A 353 -12.92 -19.81 -10.21
C GLY A 353 -11.46 -19.55 -10.62
N SER A 354 -11.13 -18.40 -11.22
CA SER A 354 -9.74 -17.94 -11.40
C SER A 354 -9.27 -17.12 -10.21
N THR A 355 -10.07 -16.13 -9.79
CA THR A 355 -9.73 -15.23 -8.68
C THR A 355 -9.42 -15.99 -7.38
N GLU A 356 -10.22 -17.00 -7.02
CA GLU A 356 -9.96 -17.83 -5.84
C GLU A 356 -8.59 -18.55 -5.89
N LYS A 357 -8.18 -19.02 -7.08
CA LYS A 357 -6.88 -19.70 -7.27
C LYS A 357 -5.72 -18.73 -7.19
N GLU A 358 -5.85 -17.58 -7.84
CA GLU A 358 -4.84 -16.51 -7.84
C GLU A 358 -4.61 -15.95 -6.44
N LEU A 359 -5.69 -15.63 -5.72
CA LEU A 359 -5.64 -15.04 -4.39
C LEU A 359 -5.06 -16.03 -3.36
N LYS A 360 -5.44 -17.32 -3.45
CA LYS A 360 -4.82 -18.42 -2.67
C LYS A 360 -3.33 -18.61 -3.01
N CYS A 361 -2.94 -18.47 -4.27
CA CYS A 361 -1.54 -18.54 -4.71
C CYS A 361 -0.74 -17.35 -4.18
N LEU A 362 -1.28 -16.12 -4.25
CA LEU A 362 -0.68 -14.90 -3.71
C LEU A 362 -0.49 -15.00 -2.19
N ASN A 363 -1.52 -15.44 -1.46
CA ASN A 363 -1.48 -15.68 -0.01
C ASN A 363 -0.39 -16.69 0.38
N THR A 364 -0.20 -17.73 -0.43
CA THR A 364 0.88 -18.72 -0.27
C THR A 364 2.27 -18.10 -0.54
N LYS A 365 2.42 -17.31 -1.60
CA LYS A 365 3.68 -16.58 -1.91
C LYS A 365 4.04 -15.60 -0.80
N LEU A 366 3.08 -14.79 -0.35
CA LEU A 366 3.25 -13.80 0.72
C LEU A 366 3.62 -14.45 2.06
N THR A 367 2.99 -15.59 2.40
CA THR A 367 3.34 -16.34 3.62
C THR A 367 4.75 -16.94 3.54
N LYS A 368 5.19 -17.41 2.36
CA LYS A 368 6.59 -17.84 2.15
C LYS A 368 7.59 -16.67 2.26
N LEU A 369 7.22 -15.46 1.83
CA LEU A 369 8.07 -14.27 2.01
C LEU A 369 8.21 -13.90 3.49
N ILE A 370 7.11 -13.85 4.25
CA ILE A 370 7.14 -13.57 5.70
C ILE A 370 8.09 -14.54 6.43
N ILE A 371 8.03 -15.85 6.13
CA ILE A 371 8.92 -16.85 6.72
C ILE A 371 10.41 -16.62 6.34
N LYS A 372 10.71 -16.11 5.15
CA LYS A 372 12.07 -15.72 4.76
C LYS A 372 12.53 -14.47 5.53
N THR A 373 11.68 -13.46 5.62
CA THR A 373 11.95 -12.21 6.38
C THR A 373 12.20 -12.51 7.85
N ASP A 374 11.45 -13.44 8.45
CA ASP A 374 11.62 -13.83 9.85
C ASP A 374 12.92 -14.61 10.10
N LYS A 375 13.41 -15.37 9.11
CA LYS A 375 14.74 -15.99 9.17
C LYS A 375 15.86 -14.95 9.04
N LEU A 376 15.72 -13.98 8.15
CA LEU A 376 16.68 -12.88 8.00
C LEU A 376 16.75 -12.02 9.27
N ALA A 377 15.61 -11.76 9.92
CA ALA A 377 15.54 -11.08 11.21
C ALA A 377 16.37 -11.80 12.27
N ALA A 378 16.16 -13.11 12.45
CA ALA A 378 16.93 -13.90 13.43
C ALA A 378 18.45 -13.93 13.13
N GLN A 379 18.85 -13.89 11.85
CA GLN A 379 20.26 -13.79 11.46
C GLN A 379 20.86 -12.40 11.75
N ILE A 380 20.08 -11.33 11.53
CA ILE A 380 20.47 -9.95 11.85
C ILE A 380 20.57 -9.74 13.36
N ASP A 381 19.57 -10.15 14.13
CA ASP A 381 19.57 -10.05 15.60
C ASP A 381 20.75 -10.84 16.21
N SER A 382 21.08 -12.01 15.66
CA SER A 382 22.28 -12.79 16.05
C SER A 382 23.61 -12.12 15.69
N THR A 383 23.64 -11.36 14.59
CA THR A 383 24.83 -10.60 14.14
C THR A 383 25.04 -9.35 14.99
N GLU A 384 23.96 -8.65 15.36
CA GLU A 384 24.00 -7.56 16.35
C GLU A 384 24.50 -8.08 17.71
N GLN A 385 23.93 -9.18 18.21
CA GLN A 385 24.36 -9.79 19.47
C GLN A 385 25.85 -10.16 19.45
N TYR A 386 26.37 -10.74 18.36
CA TYR A 386 27.80 -11.01 18.22
C TYR A 386 28.66 -9.74 18.34
N SER A 387 28.20 -8.62 17.77
CA SER A 387 28.87 -7.32 17.92
C SER A 387 28.84 -6.81 19.37
N TYR A 388 27.79 -7.10 20.13
CA TYR A 388 27.63 -6.67 21.52
C TYR A 388 28.28 -7.59 22.57
N ASN A 389 28.77 -8.78 22.20
CA ASN A 389 29.38 -9.73 23.15
C ASN A 389 30.57 -9.17 23.96
N TYR A 390 31.23 -8.12 23.47
CA TYR A 390 32.38 -7.46 24.11
C TYR A 390 32.02 -6.08 24.71
N ASN A 391 30.73 -5.77 24.82
CA ASN A 391 30.25 -4.51 25.37
C ASN A 391 29.95 -4.64 26.87
N LEU A 392 30.56 -3.76 27.67
CA LEU A 392 30.25 -3.64 29.10
C LEU A 392 29.27 -2.48 29.32
N LYS A 393 28.18 -2.73 30.05
CA LYS A 393 27.18 -1.73 30.44
C LYS A 393 27.37 -1.37 31.91
N ILE A 394 27.70 -0.12 32.20
CA ILE A 394 27.86 0.40 33.57
C ILE A 394 26.74 1.40 33.84
N VAL A 395 26.10 1.27 35.00
CA VAL A 395 24.91 2.04 35.40
C VAL A 395 25.23 2.80 36.69
N GLY A 396 24.77 4.06 36.80
CA GLY A 396 25.01 4.88 38.00
C GLY A 396 26.40 5.51 38.06
N VAL A 397 27.10 5.60 36.92
CA VAL A 397 28.27 6.48 36.77
C VAL A 397 27.74 7.90 36.55
N PRO A 398 28.18 8.92 37.32
CA PRO A 398 27.68 10.28 37.17
C PRO A 398 28.32 10.98 35.97
N GLN A 399 27.51 11.67 35.17
CA GLN A 399 27.98 12.50 34.06
C GLN A 399 28.80 13.70 34.57
N ILE A 400 30.02 13.90 34.06
CA ILE A 400 30.97 14.95 34.48
C ILE A 400 30.54 16.32 33.96
N SER A 401 30.04 16.40 32.71
CA SER A 401 29.57 17.66 32.14
C SER A 401 28.53 17.46 31.03
N GLN A 402 27.76 18.52 30.74
CA GLN A 402 26.76 18.52 29.67
C GLN A 402 27.32 18.25 28.27
N HIS A 403 28.65 18.36 28.09
CA HIS A 403 29.37 18.10 26.82
C HIS A 403 30.54 17.13 27.02
N GLU A 404 30.39 16.17 27.93
CA GLU A 404 31.36 15.09 28.16
C GLU A 404 31.67 14.33 26.86
N THR A 405 32.96 14.18 26.55
CA THR A 405 33.43 13.46 25.36
C THR A 405 33.63 11.98 25.66
N ALA A 406 33.70 11.16 24.60
CA ALA A 406 34.01 9.73 24.73
C ALA A 406 35.37 9.46 25.43
N GLU A 407 36.31 10.41 25.37
CA GLU A 407 37.61 10.33 26.03
C GLU A 407 37.54 10.71 27.53
N ASP A 408 36.75 11.72 27.89
CA ASP A 408 36.45 12.04 29.30
C ASP A 408 35.78 10.83 29.99
N THR A 409 34.80 10.24 29.32
CA THR A 409 34.09 9.04 29.77
C THR A 409 35.04 7.84 29.94
N ALA A 410 35.89 7.56 28.95
CA ALA A 410 36.86 6.48 29.04
C ALA A 410 37.84 6.72 30.20
N SER A 411 38.30 7.96 30.42
CA SER A 411 39.14 8.36 31.57
C SER A 411 38.44 8.14 32.91
N LEU A 412 37.14 8.43 33.01
CA LEU A 412 36.35 8.17 34.22
C LEU A 412 36.26 6.67 34.52
N CYS A 413 36.01 5.84 33.52
CA CYS A 413 35.87 4.40 33.73
C CYS A 413 37.19 3.67 33.89
N MET A 414 38.32 4.18 33.37
CA MET A 414 39.64 3.71 33.82
C MET A 414 39.83 3.84 35.33
N LYS A 415 39.42 4.96 35.94
CA LYS A 415 39.51 5.16 37.41
C LYS A 415 38.63 4.18 38.20
N LEU A 416 37.60 3.61 37.58
CA LEU A 416 36.81 2.51 38.13
C LEU A 416 37.52 1.16 37.92
N PHE A 417 37.97 0.85 36.71
CA PHE A 417 38.63 -0.43 36.40
C PHE A 417 39.91 -0.65 37.21
N THR A 418 40.75 0.38 37.41
CA THR A 418 41.96 0.33 38.27
C THR A 418 41.64 0.03 39.74
N ARG A 419 40.38 0.10 40.17
CA ARG A 419 39.92 -0.27 41.53
C ARG A 419 39.21 -1.62 41.60
N ILE A 420 38.88 -2.24 40.46
CA ILE A 420 38.01 -3.42 40.36
C ILE A 420 38.76 -4.62 39.75
N VAL A 421 39.71 -4.38 38.84
CA VAL A 421 40.38 -5.42 38.06
C VAL A 421 41.85 -5.53 38.46
N ALA A 422 42.34 -6.76 38.67
CA ALA A 422 43.71 -7.05 39.08
C ALA A 422 44.75 -7.04 37.93
N THR A 423 44.35 -6.64 36.72
CA THR A 423 45.21 -6.57 35.53
C THR A 423 45.28 -5.14 34.99
N ASN A 424 46.40 -4.81 34.34
CA ASN A 424 46.64 -3.49 33.75
C ASN A 424 45.84 -3.30 32.45
N ILE A 425 44.53 -3.04 32.58
CA ILE A 425 43.73 -2.46 31.49
C ILE A 425 44.23 -1.04 31.24
N SER A 426 44.32 -0.64 29.98
CA SER A 426 44.76 0.68 29.52
C SER A 426 43.65 1.41 28.75
N LEU A 427 43.89 2.69 28.44
CA LEU A 427 43.04 3.48 27.54
C LEU A 427 43.06 2.99 26.08
N GLN A 428 44.04 2.16 25.70
CA GLN A 428 44.13 1.56 24.36
C GLN A 428 43.27 0.29 24.24
N ASP A 429 42.83 -0.30 25.35
CA ASP A 429 41.93 -1.46 25.38
C ASP A 429 40.44 -1.07 25.27
N ILE A 430 40.14 0.23 25.15
CA ILE A 430 38.79 0.76 24.98
C ILE A 430 38.63 1.26 23.53
N ASP A 431 37.70 0.64 22.79
CA ASP A 431 37.32 1.07 21.44
C ASP A 431 36.59 2.42 21.49
N ILE A 432 35.52 2.46 22.29
CA ILE A 432 34.68 3.64 22.48
C ILE A 432 33.94 3.57 23.81
N ALA A 433 33.60 4.75 24.33
CA ALA A 433 32.70 4.92 25.46
C ALA A 433 31.68 6.03 25.16
N HIS A 434 30.46 5.90 25.69
CA HIS A 434 29.42 6.93 25.53
C HIS A 434 28.78 7.30 26.88
N PRO A 435 28.75 8.59 27.26
CA PRO A 435 28.22 9.03 28.56
C PRO A 435 26.70 9.08 28.65
N ASN A 436 25.99 8.90 27.55
CA ASN A 436 24.53 8.91 27.49
C ASN A 436 24.06 7.97 26.37
N ALA A 437 23.87 6.68 26.69
CA ALA A 437 23.32 5.70 25.77
C ALA A 437 21.80 5.89 25.55
N LYS A 438 21.43 7.00 24.89
CA LYS A 438 20.03 7.37 24.63
C LYS A 438 19.41 6.46 23.57
N LEU A 439 18.84 5.34 24.04
CA LEU A 439 18.16 4.28 23.28
C LEU A 439 19.09 3.46 22.36
N MET A 440 19.81 2.50 22.96
CA MET A 440 19.86 1.16 22.34
C MET A 440 18.64 0.37 22.81
N TYR A 441 17.97 -0.32 21.89
CA TYR A 441 16.78 -1.11 22.19
C TYR A 441 17.16 -2.37 22.96
N ASP A 442 16.54 -2.57 24.12
CA ASP A 442 16.65 -3.82 24.87
C ASP A 442 15.82 -4.92 24.16
N VAL A 443 16.39 -6.13 24.08
CA VAL A 443 15.85 -7.29 23.34
C VAL A 443 14.43 -7.70 23.83
N THR A 444 14.04 -7.26 25.02
CA THR A 444 12.75 -7.56 25.65
C THR A 444 11.61 -6.59 25.31
N ASN A 445 11.87 -5.52 24.54
CA ASN A 445 10.87 -4.61 23.97
C ASN A 445 9.86 -4.00 24.98
N LYS A 446 10.30 -3.76 26.22
CA LYS A 446 9.56 -2.98 27.23
C LYS A 446 10.25 -1.65 27.50
N LEU A 447 9.53 -0.55 27.24
CA LEU A 447 9.86 0.75 27.82
C LEU A 447 9.67 0.67 29.34
N ILE A 448 10.75 0.79 30.10
CA ILE A 448 10.70 1.09 31.53
C ILE A 448 10.53 2.62 31.66
N PRO A 449 9.41 3.14 32.21
CA PRO A 449 9.21 4.58 32.34
C PRO A 449 10.02 5.11 33.52
N GLY A 450 11.19 5.69 33.24
CA GLY A 450 12.02 6.36 34.24
C GLY A 450 13.09 7.24 33.60
N ASN A 451 13.42 8.36 34.25
CA ASN A 451 14.61 9.13 33.91
C ASN A 451 15.85 8.30 34.27
N ILE A 452 16.60 7.85 33.25
CA ILE A 452 17.93 7.28 33.44
C ILE A 452 18.92 8.26 32.82
N SER A 453 19.47 9.13 33.67
CA SER A 453 20.50 10.14 33.33
C SER A 453 21.92 9.58 33.31
N ASP A 454 22.11 8.35 33.80
CA ASP A 454 23.40 7.82 34.27
C ASP A 454 23.69 6.44 33.65
N LEU A 455 23.77 6.39 32.31
CA LEU A 455 23.88 5.14 31.54
C LEU A 455 25.03 5.13 30.54
N PHE A 456 26.03 4.28 30.81
CA PHE A 456 27.30 4.22 30.13
C PHE A 456 27.49 2.84 29.46
N ILE A 457 27.96 2.83 28.21
CA ILE A 457 28.26 1.61 27.46
C ILE A 457 29.67 1.74 26.86
N PHE A 458 30.45 0.67 27.01
CA PHE A 458 31.82 0.51 26.54
C PHE A 458 31.87 -0.62 25.52
N LYS A 459 32.93 -0.65 24.72
CA LYS A 459 33.40 -1.88 24.07
C LYS A 459 34.89 -2.06 24.31
N LEU A 460 35.27 -3.25 24.73
CA LEU A 460 36.67 -3.63 24.91
C LEU A 460 37.26 -4.10 23.57
N LEU A 461 38.52 -3.77 23.34
CA LEU A 461 39.32 -4.31 22.24
C LEU A 461 39.85 -5.70 22.59
N MET A 462 40.12 -6.49 21.55
CA MET A 462 40.55 -7.88 21.69
C MET A 462 42.01 -7.99 22.13
N CYS A 463 42.24 -7.99 23.45
CA CYS A 463 43.37 -8.75 23.99
C CYS A 463 43.22 -10.21 23.55
N THR A 464 44.31 -10.81 23.08
CA THR A 464 44.32 -12.20 22.57
C THR A 464 43.73 -13.18 23.60
N PRO A 465 42.97 -14.21 23.17
CA PRO A 465 42.41 -15.19 24.09
C PRO A 465 43.54 -15.96 24.78
N ILE A 466 43.80 -15.62 26.04
CA ILE A 466 44.57 -16.47 26.94
C ILE A 466 43.70 -17.71 27.18
N LEU A 467 43.95 -18.75 26.40
CA LEU A 467 43.51 -20.10 26.73
C LEU A 467 44.04 -20.42 28.13
N PRO A 468 43.18 -20.67 29.13
CA PRO A 468 43.66 -21.09 30.44
C PRO A 468 44.37 -22.43 30.29
N ASP A 469 45.52 -22.57 30.94
CA ASP A 469 46.27 -23.82 30.98
C ASP A 469 45.36 -24.94 31.51
N PRO A 470 45.17 -26.06 30.78
CA PRO A 470 44.30 -27.16 31.20
C PRO A 470 44.59 -27.73 32.60
N GLN A 471 45.76 -27.43 33.19
CA GLN A 471 46.15 -27.91 34.51
C GLN A 471 45.54 -27.14 35.70
N GLN A 472 44.82 -26.02 35.50
CA GLN A 472 44.24 -25.23 36.60
C GLN A 472 42.75 -25.45 36.88
N LEU A 473 42.06 -26.37 36.19
CA LEU A 473 40.70 -26.81 36.58
C LEU A 473 40.74 -27.94 37.62
N GLY A 474 41.27 -27.62 38.80
CA GLY A 474 41.28 -28.48 39.98
C GLY A 474 40.78 -27.74 41.21
N LEU A 475 39.67 -28.23 41.79
CA LEU A 475 39.08 -27.82 43.08
C LEU A 475 38.61 -26.35 43.19
N LEU A 476 37.35 -26.10 42.79
CA LEU A 476 36.26 -25.79 43.74
C LEU A 476 34.87 -25.87 43.07
#